data_AF-A0A1A7YZ22-F1
#
_entry.id   AF-A0A1A7YZ22-F1
#
_cell.length_a   1.000
_cell.length_b   1.000
_cell.length_c   1.000
_cell.angle_alpha   90.00
_cell.angle_beta   90.00
_cell.angle_gamma   90.00
#
_symmetry.space_group_name_H-M   'P 1'
#
loop_
_entity.id
_entity.type
_entity.pdbx_description
1 polymer ?
#
loop_
_entity_poly.entity_id
_entity_poly.type
_entity_poly.pdbx_seq_one_letter_code
_entity_poly.pdbx_strand_id
1 'polypeptide(L)'
;TTEEHWKYFNFATRTWNSRRVNKKETSNSVSFSLVSPESYMPDVYVKVQNPLEASGSILERVYNKVKRAEEGVAGLVLQALSGEKPDAMVEEEEMLRVGSSLTGFGEVVLEGGQVAKLQAPKDGHQYILVSSDYRSFMDRHEASASMWKTLTAVTGITGAALLAGAVSSFFGNKDEKSK
;
A
#
# COMPACT_ATOMS: atom_id res chain seq x y z
N THR A 1 10.08 -11.64 5.94
CA THR A 1 9.26 -12.44 5.01
C THR A 1 10.13 -13.01 3.90
N THR A 2 9.85 -14.24 3.48
CA THR A 2 10.50 -14.87 2.33
C THR A 2 9.45 -15.16 1.26
N GLU A 3 9.60 -14.50 0.11
CA GLU A 3 8.73 -14.64 -1.05
C GLU A 3 9.49 -15.31 -2.20
N GLU A 4 8.84 -16.27 -2.84
CA GLU A 4 9.35 -16.92 -4.05
C GLU A 4 8.59 -16.40 -5.27
N HIS A 5 9.33 -15.96 -6.28
CA HIS A 5 8.83 -15.54 -7.57
C HIS A 5 9.01 -16.67 -8.58
N TRP A 6 7.88 -17.10 -9.14
CA TRP A 6 7.79 -18.15 -10.13
C TRP A 6 7.26 -17.56 -11.44
N LYS A 7 7.67 -18.13 -12.56
CA LYS A 7 7.09 -17.90 -13.88
C LYS A 7 6.52 -19.20 -14.39
N TYR A 8 5.32 -19.14 -14.96
CA TYR A 8 4.72 -20.29 -15.63
C TYR A 8 4.26 -19.89 -17.04
N PHE A 9 4.36 -20.82 -17.97
CA PHE A 9 3.96 -20.61 -19.35
C PHE A 9 2.48 -20.93 -19.49
N ASN A 10 1.70 -19.94 -19.91
CA ASN A 10 0.30 -20.14 -20.26
C ASN A 10 0.23 -20.54 -21.74
N PHE A 11 -0.06 -21.81 -21.99
CA PHE A 11 -0.16 -22.35 -23.35
C PHE A 11 -1.32 -21.77 -24.16
N ALA A 12 -2.41 -21.35 -23.51
CA ALA A 12 -3.58 -20.78 -24.18
C ALA A 12 -3.29 -19.37 -24.71
N THR A 13 -2.59 -18.55 -23.91
CA THR A 13 -2.20 -17.17 -24.31
C THR A 13 -0.82 -17.10 -24.94
N ARG A 14 -0.05 -18.21 -24.93
CA ARG A 14 1.37 -18.28 -25.34
C ARG A 14 2.26 -17.24 -24.64
N THR A 15 1.94 -16.90 -23.39
CA THR A 15 2.67 -15.89 -22.62
C THR A 15 3.17 -16.45 -21.29
N TRP A 16 4.28 -15.88 -20.80
CA TRP A 16 4.78 -16.14 -19.46
C TRP A 16 4.03 -15.27 -18.45
N ASN A 17 3.48 -15.89 -17.42
CA ASN A 17 2.83 -15.21 -16.31
C ASN A 17 3.67 -15.36 -15.04
N SER A 18 3.67 -14.32 -14.21
CA SER A 18 4.35 -14.33 -12.92
C SER A 18 3.40 -14.77 -11.81
N ARG A 19 3.95 -15.52 -10.85
CA ARG A 19 3.28 -15.94 -9.63
C ARG A 19 4.20 -15.65 -8.45
N ARG A 20 3.63 -15.04 -7.41
CA ARG A 20 4.32 -14.85 -6.12
C ARG A 20 3.76 -15.86 -5.13
N VAL A 21 4.64 -16.52 -4.38
CA VAL A 21 4.28 -17.49 -3.35
C VAL A 21 5.03 -17.13 -2.07
N ASN A 22 4.27 -16.87 -1.00
CA ASN A 22 4.84 -16.59 0.30
C ASN A 22 5.21 -17.91 0.98
N LYS A 23 6.50 -18.17 1.13
CA LYS A 23 6.98 -19.43 1.72
C LYS A 23 7.00 -19.38 3.24
N LYS A 24 7.42 -18.23 3.78
CA LYS A 24 7.54 -18.01 5.21
C LYS A 24 7.31 -16.55 5.54
N GLU A 25 6.37 -16.32 6.44
CA GLU A 25 6.12 -15.02 7.05
C GLU A 25 6.20 -15.18 8.56
N THR A 26 6.86 -14.25 9.23
CA THR A 26 7.01 -14.26 10.69
C THR A 26 6.94 -12.83 11.15
N SER A 27 5.95 -12.53 11.97
CA SER A 27 5.70 -11.19 12.50
C SER A 27 5.75 -11.25 14.02
N ASN A 28 6.53 -10.34 14.61
CA ASN A 28 6.70 -10.21 16.05
C ASN A 28 6.37 -8.77 16.45
N SER A 29 5.72 -8.61 17.61
CA SER A 29 5.44 -7.28 18.15
C SER A 29 5.67 -7.20 19.64
N VAL A 30 6.09 -6.03 20.05
CA VAL A 30 6.27 -5.65 21.46
C VAL A 30 5.63 -4.29 21.67
N SER A 31 5.13 -4.05 22.88
CA SER A 31 4.61 -2.74 23.25
C SER A 31 5.77 -1.74 23.38
N PHE A 32 5.55 -0.50 22.98
CA PHE A 32 6.54 0.58 23.11
C PHE A 32 5.86 1.89 23.52
N SER A 33 6.67 2.88 23.89
CA SER A 33 6.19 4.19 24.32
C SER A 33 6.58 5.26 23.30
N LEU A 34 5.62 6.08 22.91
CA LEU A 34 5.84 7.30 22.15
C LEU A 34 6.14 8.43 23.13
N VAL A 35 7.20 9.17 22.84
CA VAL A 35 7.62 10.36 23.58
C VAL A 35 7.57 11.56 22.64
N SER A 36 7.09 12.71 23.13
CA SER A 36 7.07 13.91 22.30
C SER A 36 8.50 14.44 22.14
N PRO A 37 8.97 14.73 20.91
CA PRO A 37 10.30 15.28 20.67
C PRO A 37 10.53 16.64 21.36
N GLU A 38 9.45 17.40 21.60
CA GLU A 38 9.51 18.77 22.14
C GLU A 38 9.18 18.84 23.64
N SER A 39 8.75 17.74 24.26
CA SER A 39 8.47 17.74 25.70
C SER A 39 9.76 17.54 26.50
N TYR A 40 10.28 18.61 27.09
CA TYR A 40 11.31 18.56 28.13
C TYR A 40 10.84 17.90 29.45
N MET A 41 9.62 17.36 29.47
CA MET A 41 9.05 16.63 30.61
C MET A 41 9.24 15.12 30.38
N PRO A 42 10.16 14.45 31.11
CA PRO A 42 10.45 13.03 30.93
C PRO A 42 9.29 12.09 31.32
N ASP A 43 8.24 12.61 31.96
CA ASP A 43 7.14 11.83 32.53
C ASP A 43 5.90 11.69 31.63
N VAL A 44 5.87 12.35 30.47
CA VAL A 44 4.73 12.28 29.54
C VAL A 44 5.06 11.36 28.38
N TYR A 45 4.53 10.14 28.43
CA TYR A 45 4.64 9.16 27.35
C TYR A 45 3.30 8.51 27.06
N VAL A 46 3.13 8.07 25.80
CA VAL A 46 1.93 7.35 25.36
C VAL A 46 2.33 5.92 25.02
N LYS A 47 1.79 4.95 25.75
CA LYS A 47 2.05 3.53 25.54
C LYS A 47 1.19 2.99 24.40
N VAL A 48 1.82 2.34 23.44
CA VAL A 48 1.17 1.63 22.34
C VAL A 48 1.14 0.14 22.69
N GLN A 49 -0.06 -0.41 22.85
CA GLN A 49 -0.27 -1.84 23.06
C GLN A 49 -0.68 -2.50 21.74
N ASN A 50 -0.02 -3.58 21.36
CA ASN A 50 -0.28 -4.37 20.13
C ASN A 50 -0.11 -3.63 18.80
N PRO A 51 1.08 -3.06 18.49
CA PRO A 51 1.29 -2.17 17.34
C PRO A 51 1.00 -2.80 15.96
N LEU A 52 0.92 -4.13 15.84
CA LEU A 52 0.56 -4.81 14.58
C LEU A 52 -0.93 -4.73 14.25
N GLU A 53 -1.79 -4.48 15.24
CA GLU A 53 -3.22 -4.29 15.02
C GLU A 53 -3.53 -2.88 14.48
N ALA A 54 -2.56 -1.97 14.54
CA ALA A 54 -2.70 -0.65 13.97
C ALA A 54 -2.80 -0.73 12.44
N SER A 55 -3.72 0.02 11.85
CA SER A 55 -3.72 0.20 10.42
C SER A 55 -2.66 1.23 10.05
N GLY A 56 -1.70 0.87 9.20
CA GLY A 56 -0.67 1.81 8.72
C GLY A 56 0.69 1.18 8.46
N SER A 57 1.62 1.99 7.98
CA SER A 57 2.99 1.59 7.66
C SER A 57 3.96 2.15 8.70
N ILE A 58 4.24 1.37 9.74
CA ILE A 58 5.24 1.69 10.77
C ILE A 58 6.60 1.03 10.54
N LEU A 59 6.63 -0.04 9.77
CA LEU A 59 7.84 -0.83 9.57
C LEU A 59 8.64 -0.26 8.41
N GLU A 60 9.95 -0.15 8.61
CA GLU A 60 10.91 0.22 7.58
C GLU A 60 11.63 -1.04 7.11
N ARG A 61 11.90 -1.14 5.81
CA ARG A 61 12.71 -2.23 5.26
C ARG A 61 14.17 -2.07 5.66
N VAL A 62 14.65 -2.97 6.52
CA VAL A 62 16.03 -2.97 7.03
C VAL A 62 16.93 -3.96 6.29
N TYR A 63 16.34 -5.00 5.69
CA TYR A 63 17.07 -6.00 4.92
C TYR A 63 16.32 -6.36 3.65
N ASN A 64 17.06 -6.50 2.55
CA ASN A 64 16.55 -7.03 1.30
C ASN A 64 17.65 -7.83 0.60
N LYS A 65 17.35 -9.10 0.30
CA LYS A 65 18.22 -9.96 -0.48
C LYS A 65 17.41 -10.66 -1.57
N VAL A 66 17.77 -10.38 -2.82
CA VAL A 66 17.22 -11.05 -3.99
C VAL A 66 18.23 -12.10 -4.47
N LYS A 67 17.83 -13.38 -4.45
CA LYS A 67 18.56 -14.49 -5.05
C LYS A 67 17.87 -14.85 -6.37
N ARG A 68 18.46 -14.49 -7.50
CA ARG A 68 17.98 -14.96 -8.82
C ARG A 68 18.46 -16.38 -9.05
N ALA A 69 17.62 -17.22 -9.66
CA ALA A 69 18.06 -18.54 -10.08
C ALA A 69 19.10 -18.37 -11.20
N GLU A 70 20.31 -18.93 -11.03
CA GLU A 70 21.33 -18.89 -12.09
C GLU A 70 20.84 -19.68 -13.31
N GLU A 71 20.76 -18.98 -14.45
CA GLU A 71 20.30 -19.55 -15.70
C GLU A 71 21.44 -20.31 -16.39
N GLY A 72 21.68 -21.55 -15.97
CA GLY A 72 22.50 -22.47 -16.75
C GLY A 72 21.82 -22.80 -18.09
N VAL A 73 22.55 -22.68 -19.20
CA VAL A 73 22.05 -22.97 -20.58
C VAL A 73 21.42 -24.37 -20.73
N ALA A 74 21.87 -25.36 -19.95
CA ALA A 74 21.27 -26.70 -19.92
C ALA A 74 19.92 -26.76 -19.16
N GLY A 75 19.70 -25.87 -18.18
CA GLY A 75 18.45 -25.79 -17.40
C GLY A 75 17.31 -25.09 -18.15
N LEU A 76 17.64 -24.19 -19.08
CA LEU A 76 16.66 -23.46 -19.91
C LEU A 76 15.84 -24.38 -20.82
N VAL A 77 16.45 -25.44 -21.37
CA VAL A 77 15.75 -26.40 -22.24
C VAL A 77 14.81 -27.31 -21.45
N LEU A 78 15.23 -27.76 -20.26
CA LEU A 78 14.42 -28.62 -19.41
C LEU A 78 13.24 -27.87 -18.77
N GLN A 79 13.43 -26.62 -18.36
CA GLN A 79 12.38 -25.77 -17.78
C GLN A 79 11.35 -25.30 -18.81
N ALA A 80 11.75 -25.09 -20.06
CA ALA A 80 10.82 -24.79 -21.15
C ALA A 80 9.82 -25.95 -21.41
N LEU A 81 10.24 -27.20 -21.18
CA LEU A 81 9.37 -28.37 -21.30
C LEU A 81 8.44 -28.55 -20.09
N SER A 82 8.89 -28.14 -18.89
CA SER A 82 8.10 -28.23 -17.66
C SER A 82 7.02 -27.15 -17.55
N GLY A 83 7.13 -26.05 -18.31
CA GLY A 83 6.17 -24.93 -18.26
C GLY A 83 6.24 -24.08 -16.98
N GLU A 84 7.14 -24.38 -16.04
CA GLU A 84 7.35 -23.64 -14.80
C GLU A 84 8.85 -23.38 -14.57
N LYS A 85 9.20 -22.16 -14.15
CA LYS A 85 10.57 -21.72 -13.87
C LYS A 85 10.62 -20.87 -12.59
N PRO A 86 11.52 -21.17 -11.63
CA PRO A 86 11.82 -20.25 -10.54
C PRO A 86 12.58 -19.03 -11.09
N ASP A 87 12.06 -17.83 -10.82
CA ASP A 87 12.62 -16.57 -11.34
C ASP A 87 13.54 -15.92 -10.32
N ALA A 88 13.06 -15.77 -9.09
CA ALA A 88 13.82 -15.20 -7.99
C ALA A 88 13.25 -15.63 -6.63
N MET A 89 14.09 -15.63 -5.61
CA MET A 89 13.67 -15.68 -4.22
C MET A 89 14.05 -14.36 -3.57
N VAL A 90 13.10 -13.73 -2.88
CA VAL A 90 13.28 -12.45 -2.22
C VAL A 90 13.12 -12.67 -0.72
N GLU A 91 14.18 -12.37 0.03
CA GLU A 91 14.20 -12.35 1.49
C GLU A 91 14.19 -10.89 1.92
N GLU A 92 13.12 -10.46 2.59
CA GLU A 92 12.97 -9.08 3.08
C GLU A 92 12.73 -9.09 4.60
N GLU A 93 13.30 -8.11 5.30
CA GLU A 93 12.99 -7.88 6.71
C GLU A 93 12.59 -6.43 6.91
N GLU A 94 11.48 -6.24 7.63
CA GLU A 94 10.93 -4.94 7.96
C GLU A 94 10.87 -4.80 9.48
N MET A 95 11.29 -3.65 9.99
CA MET A 95 11.40 -3.38 11.43
C MET A 95 11.08 -1.93 11.73
N LEU A 96 10.48 -1.67 12.89
CA LEU A 96 10.42 -0.34 13.45
C LEU A 96 11.73 -0.03 14.16
N ARG A 97 12.48 0.97 13.68
CA ARG A 97 13.73 1.38 14.33
C ARG A 97 13.46 2.18 15.61
N VAL A 98 14.31 1.99 16.60
CA VAL A 98 14.27 2.79 17.83
C VAL A 98 14.68 4.24 17.49
N GLY A 99 13.91 5.19 18.00
CA GLY A 99 14.14 6.63 17.74
C GLY A 99 13.48 7.16 16.46
N SER A 100 12.76 6.33 15.71
CA SER A 100 11.95 6.80 14.58
C SER A 100 10.81 7.69 15.05
N SER A 101 10.56 8.78 14.32
CA SER A 101 9.37 9.60 14.50
C SER A 101 8.13 8.85 14.04
N LEU A 102 7.15 8.73 14.92
CA LEU A 102 5.89 8.05 14.66
C LEU A 102 4.73 8.96 15.01
N THR A 103 3.71 8.97 14.16
CA THR A 103 2.43 9.62 14.44
C THR A 103 1.39 8.54 14.68
N GLY A 104 0.77 8.57 15.86
CA GLY A 104 -0.34 7.69 16.21
C GLY A 104 -1.67 8.45 16.22
N PHE A 105 -2.70 7.86 15.63
CA PHE A 105 -4.07 8.36 15.66
C PHE A 105 -4.98 7.32 16.32
N GLY A 106 -5.74 7.74 17.33
CA GLY A 106 -6.62 6.84 18.07
C GLY A 106 -7.15 7.49 19.34
N GLU A 107 -7.85 6.70 20.16
CA GLU A 107 -8.31 7.12 21.47
C GLU A 107 -7.15 7.01 22.46
N VAL A 108 -6.90 8.10 23.21
CA VAL A 108 -5.94 8.11 24.31
C VAL A 108 -6.69 7.94 25.62
N VAL A 109 -6.43 6.84 26.31
CA VAL A 109 -7.05 6.51 27.59
C VAL A 109 -6.01 6.59 28.69
N LEU A 110 -6.36 7.24 29.80
CA LEU A 110 -5.52 7.28 30.98
C LEU A 110 -5.82 6.07 31.87
N GLU A 111 -4.91 5.10 31.91
CA GLU A 111 -5.03 3.94 32.79
C GLU A 111 -4.41 4.25 34.16
N GLY A 112 -5.17 3.97 35.23
CA GLY A 112 -4.71 4.14 36.61
C GLY A 112 -4.37 5.59 37.00
N GLY A 113 -4.80 6.58 36.21
CA GLY A 113 -4.54 8.00 36.47
C GLY A 113 -3.13 8.48 36.13
N GLN A 114 -2.26 7.62 35.58
CA GLN A 114 -0.84 7.94 35.35
C GLN A 114 -0.32 7.55 33.97
N VAL A 115 -0.84 6.48 33.34
CA VAL A 115 -0.29 5.97 32.08
C VAL A 115 -1.26 6.27 30.94
N ALA A 116 -0.86 7.14 30.01
CA ALA A 116 -1.60 7.36 28.77
C ALA A 116 -1.38 6.19 27.81
N LYS A 117 -2.45 5.61 27.31
CA LYS A 117 -2.44 4.48 26.36
C LYS A 117 -3.13 4.87 25.07
N LEU A 118 -2.51 4.55 23.94
CA LEU A 118 -3.14 4.64 22.63
C LEU A 118 -3.84 3.33 22.31
N GLN A 119 -5.12 3.42 21.93
CA GLN A 119 -5.94 2.27 21.57
C GLN A 119 -6.91 2.59 20.43
N ALA A 120 -7.50 1.53 19.87
CA ALA A 120 -8.63 1.64 18.94
C ALA A 120 -9.78 2.45 19.57
N PRO A 121 -10.35 3.42 18.85
CA PRO A 121 -11.57 4.10 19.27
C PRO A 121 -12.71 3.12 19.56
N LYS A 122 -13.51 3.41 20.59
CA LYS A 122 -14.71 2.61 20.95
C LYS A 122 -15.75 2.48 19.83
N ASP A 123 -15.71 3.37 18.84
CA ASP A 123 -16.60 3.38 17.68
C ASP A 123 -16.29 2.27 16.65
N GLY A 124 -15.47 1.28 17.01
CA GLY A 124 -15.11 0.15 16.14
C GLY A 124 -14.12 0.49 15.01
N HIS A 125 -13.62 1.71 14.97
CA HIS A 125 -12.58 2.12 14.05
C HIS A 125 -11.21 1.61 14.53
N GLN A 126 -10.32 1.26 13.61
CA GLN A 126 -8.96 0.88 13.96
C GLN A 126 -8.14 2.13 14.33
N TYR A 127 -7.21 1.97 15.26
CA TYR A 127 -6.20 3.01 15.48
C TYR A 127 -5.11 2.90 14.41
N ILE A 128 -4.51 4.04 14.08
CA ILE A 128 -3.56 4.17 12.98
C ILE A 128 -2.19 4.52 13.54
N LEU A 129 -1.15 3.88 13.03
CA LEU A 129 0.23 4.26 13.31
C LEU A 129 0.98 4.46 11.98
N VAL A 130 1.68 5.58 11.84
CA VAL A 130 2.41 5.90 10.60
C VAL A 130 3.81 6.42 10.93
N SER A 131 4.82 5.94 10.18
CA SER A 131 6.20 6.41 10.24
C SER A 131 6.45 7.75 9.53
N SER A 132 5.39 8.48 9.14
CA SER A 132 5.48 9.78 8.49
C SER A 132 5.00 10.89 9.40
N ASP A 133 5.53 12.09 9.19
CA ASP A 133 5.01 13.30 9.81
C ASP A 133 3.55 13.54 9.37
N TYR A 134 2.74 14.09 10.29
CA TYR A 134 1.32 14.40 10.07
C TYR A 134 1.06 15.10 8.73
N ARG A 135 1.92 16.06 8.35
CA ARG A 135 1.82 16.81 7.10
C ARG A 135 1.97 15.92 5.87
N SER A 136 2.97 15.04 5.85
CA SER A 136 3.21 14.14 4.71
C SER A 136 2.10 13.10 4.53
N PHE A 137 1.44 12.69 5.62
CA PHE A 137 0.26 11.84 5.55
C PHE A 137 -0.93 12.58 4.91
N MET A 138 -1.17 13.82 5.35
CA MET A 138 -2.25 14.66 4.80
C MET A 138 -2.03 14.99 3.32
N ASP A 139 -0.79 15.31 2.94
CA ASP A 139 -0.43 15.66 1.56
C ASP A 139 -0.67 14.50 0.59
N ARG A 140 -0.44 13.24 0.99
CA ARG A 140 -0.77 12.07 0.16
C ARG A 140 -2.27 11.92 -0.07
N HIS A 141 -3.07 12.19 0.95
CA HIS A 141 -4.53 12.14 0.83
C HIS A 141 -5.06 13.27 -0.06
N GLU A 142 -4.53 14.49 0.08
CA GLU A 142 -4.94 15.61 -0.78
C GLU A 142 -4.47 15.42 -2.23
N ALA A 143 -3.25 14.88 -2.45
CA ALA A 143 -2.77 14.58 -3.80
C ALA A 143 -3.66 13.57 -4.52
N SER A 144 -4.09 12.52 -3.81
CA SER A 144 -5.02 11.52 -4.34
C SER A 144 -6.36 12.16 -4.68
N ALA A 145 -6.92 12.98 -3.79
CA ALA A 145 -8.16 13.69 -4.02
C ALA A 145 -8.04 14.64 -5.23
N SER A 146 -6.92 15.35 -5.37
CA SER A 146 -6.62 16.22 -6.51
C SER A 146 -6.54 15.46 -7.84
N MET A 147 -5.95 14.27 -7.84
CA MET A 147 -5.91 13.40 -9.02
C MET A 147 -7.32 12.94 -9.44
N TRP A 148 -8.14 12.48 -8.49
CA TRP A 148 -9.52 12.07 -8.76
C TRP A 148 -10.39 13.23 -9.25
N LYS A 149 -10.22 14.43 -8.66
CA LYS A 149 -10.88 15.67 -9.12
C LYS A 149 -10.51 15.97 -10.57
N THR A 150 -9.21 15.91 -10.91
CA THR A 150 -8.71 16.18 -12.26
C THR A 150 -9.25 15.18 -13.27
N LEU A 151 -9.21 13.88 -12.95
CA LEU A 151 -9.72 12.84 -13.83
C LEU A 151 -11.22 13.03 -14.10
N THR A 152 -12.00 13.32 -13.05
CA THR A 152 -13.44 13.56 -13.17
C THR A 152 -13.73 14.79 -14.03
N ALA A 153 -12.96 15.86 -13.88
CA ALA A 153 -13.10 17.06 -14.70
C ALA A 153 -12.83 16.78 -16.20
N VAL A 154 -11.73 16.08 -16.50
CA VAL A 154 -11.38 15.71 -17.88
C VAL A 154 -12.45 14.80 -18.48
N THR A 155 -12.84 13.74 -17.78
CA THR A 155 -13.89 12.83 -18.24
C THR A 155 -15.23 13.53 -18.42
N GLY A 156 -15.59 14.43 -17.52
CA GLY A 156 -16.82 15.23 -17.61
C GLY A 156 -16.84 16.12 -18.85
N ILE A 157 -15.73 16.83 -19.13
CA ILE A 157 -15.61 17.70 -20.33
C ILE A 157 -15.67 16.86 -21.61
N THR A 158 -14.90 15.78 -21.68
CA THR A 158 -14.88 14.91 -22.86
C THR A 158 -16.25 14.27 -23.10
N GLY A 159 -16.89 13.76 -22.04
CA GLY A 159 -18.23 13.18 -22.13
C GLY A 159 -19.28 14.19 -22.61
N ALA A 160 -19.27 15.41 -22.05
CA ALA A 160 -20.19 16.47 -22.45
C ALA A 160 -19.98 16.88 -23.92
N ALA A 161 -18.73 17.01 -24.38
CA ALA A 161 -18.41 17.37 -25.76
C ALA A 161 -18.90 16.30 -26.75
N LEU A 162 -18.70 15.02 -26.44
CA LEU A 162 -19.18 13.91 -27.26
C LEU A 162 -20.71 13.87 -27.34
N LEU A 163 -21.39 14.07 -26.20
CA LEU A 163 -22.86 14.13 -26.17
C LEU A 163 -23.41 15.32 -26.95
N ALA A 164 -22.81 16.51 -26.80
CA ALA A 164 -23.22 17.69 -27.55
C ALA A 164 -23.03 17.50 -29.07
N GLY A 165 -21.91 16.89 -29.50
CA GLY A 165 -21.67 16.54 -30.90
C GLY A 165 -22.62 15.48 -31.45
N ALA A 166 -22.95 14.46 -30.65
CA ALA A 166 -23.93 13.45 -31.03
C ALA A 166 -25.33 14.06 -31.19
N VAL A 167 -25.74 14.95 -30.29
CA VAL A 167 -27.02 15.66 -30.38
C VAL A 167 -27.06 16.58 -31.58
N SER A 168 -26.04 17.42 -31.79
CA SER A 168 -26.01 18.35 -32.93
C SER A 168 -26.00 17.62 -34.28
N SER A 169 -25.28 16.51 -34.41
CA SER A 169 -25.30 15.68 -35.62
C SER A 169 -26.63 14.96 -35.84
N PHE A 170 -27.33 14.55 -34.77
CA PHE A 170 -28.67 13.96 -34.88
C PHE A 170 -29.74 14.98 -35.30
N PHE A 171 -29.66 16.22 -34.83
CA PHE A 171 -30.57 17.29 -35.24
C PHE A 171 -30.23 17.83 -36.63
N GLY A 172 -28.94 18.03 -36.96
CA GLY A 172 -28.51 18.45 -38.29
C GLY A 172 -28.90 17.47 -39.40
N ASN A 173 -28.82 16.16 -39.16
CA ASN A 173 -29.29 15.14 -40.12
C ASN A 173 -30.82 15.10 -40.30
N LYS A 174 -31.60 15.62 -39.34
CA LYS A 174 -33.07 15.69 -39.47
C LYS A 174 -33.50 16.87 -40.35
N ASP A 175 -32.77 17.98 -40.31
CA ASP A 175 -33.05 19.14 -41.15
C ASP A 175 -32.71 18.90 -42.63
N GLU A 176 -31.69 18.09 -42.94
CA GLU A 176 -31.38 17.67 -44.32
C GLU A 176 -32.40 16.70 -44.93
N LYS A 177 -33.11 15.91 -44.12
CA LYS A 177 -34.12 14.94 -44.61
C LYS A 177 -35.51 15.54 -44.87
N SER A 178 -35.73 16.81 -44.52
CA SER A 178 -37.03 17.49 -44.66
C SER A 178 -37.10 18.46 -45.84
N LYS A 179 -36.12 18.45 -46.75
CA LYS A 179 -36.06 19.38 -47.90
C LYS A 179 -36.19 18.65 -49.23
#